data_AF-A0A4S8KL13-F1
#
_entry.id   AF-A0A4S8KL13-F1
#
_cell.length_a   1.000
_cell.length_b   1.000
_cell.length_c   1.000
_cell.angle_alpha   90.00
_cell.angle_beta   90.00
_cell.angle_gamma   90.00
#
_symmetry.space_group_name_H-M   'P 1'
#
loop_
_entity.id
_entity.type
_entity.pdbx_description
1 polymer ?
#
loop_
_entity_poly.entity_id
_entity_poly.type
_entity_poly.pdbx_seq_one_letter_code
_entity_poly.pdbx_strand_id
1 'polypeptide(L)'
;FVKVLQVPLTSGLWYQKALLPSELASIFSSAPPPPQLRQQLQNIHANERVVGAWREKTGRGPVQATSGDNKKDSRRIPEAEDDCPICYDKMNENVLDWCVGCGNAVHKECWGTWKTTTARQGKPLTCVWCRAPWTVAGPSTSNNNSDSIYASREDEGYLNLGSISGSGASPVRDTSTYYHGPRRGQNSYGYSRRGFYM
;
A
#
# COMPACT_ATOMS: atom_id res chain seq x y z
N PHE A 1 22.61 -1.14 20.13
CA PHE A 1 22.78 -1.55 18.73
C PHE A 1 22.34 -0.40 17.81
N VAL A 2 22.79 -0.32 16.55
CA VAL A 2 22.13 0.57 15.55
C VAL A 2 20.71 0.03 15.40
N LYS A 3 19.67 0.83 15.57
CA LYS A 3 18.28 0.31 15.61
C LYS A 3 17.88 -0.45 14.33
N VAL A 4 18.32 0.03 13.16
CA VAL A 4 17.91 -0.56 11.86
C VAL A 4 18.65 -1.85 11.53
N LEU A 5 20.00 -1.85 11.56
CA LEU A 5 20.81 -3.03 11.19
C LEU A 5 21.20 -3.91 12.39
N GLN A 6 20.83 -3.49 13.60
CA GLN A 6 21.13 -4.15 14.87
C GLN A 6 22.61 -4.48 15.09
N VAL A 7 23.51 -3.67 14.50
CA VAL A 7 24.96 -3.82 14.69
C VAL A 7 25.34 -3.47 16.15
N PRO A 8 26.14 -4.29 16.85
CA PRO A 8 26.59 -4.01 18.22
C PRO A 8 27.35 -2.70 18.31
N LEU A 9 27.09 -1.91 19.38
CA LEU A 9 27.81 -0.65 19.65
C LEU A 9 29.30 -0.86 19.91
N THR A 10 29.70 -2.08 20.30
CA THR A 10 31.09 -2.49 20.52
C THR A 10 31.86 -2.75 19.23
N SER A 11 31.19 -2.82 18.08
CA SER A 11 31.88 -3.08 16.81
C SER A 11 32.62 -1.82 16.32
N GLY A 12 33.82 -2.00 15.78
CA GLY A 12 34.61 -0.90 15.19
C GLY A 12 34.02 -0.34 13.89
N LEU A 13 32.99 -1.00 13.33
CA LEU A 13 32.35 -0.67 12.06
C LEU A 13 31.63 0.69 12.07
N TRP A 14 31.33 1.23 13.26
CA TRP A 14 30.62 2.50 13.41
C TRP A 14 31.47 3.72 13.07
N TYR A 15 32.77 3.64 13.34
CA TYR A 15 33.68 4.77 13.23
C TYR A 15 34.38 4.82 11.86
N GLN A 16 34.14 3.83 11.01
CA GLN A 16 34.70 3.76 9.67
C GLN A 16 33.93 4.69 8.73
N LYS A 17 34.66 5.47 7.90
CA LYS A 17 34.06 6.33 6.87
C LYS A 17 33.54 5.55 5.66
N ALA A 18 34.10 4.36 5.43
CA ALA A 18 33.73 3.46 4.35
C ALA A 18 33.86 2.02 4.83
N LEU A 19 32.86 1.20 4.50
CA LEU A 19 32.83 -0.23 4.80
C LEU A 19 33.37 -1.01 3.61
N LEU A 20 34.16 -2.05 3.86
CA LEU A 20 34.56 -2.98 2.82
C LEU A 20 33.35 -3.82 2.35
N PRO A 21 33.36 -4.32 1.10
CA PRO A 21 32.27 -5.17 0.61
C PRO A 21 32.03 -6.42 1.47
N SER A 22 33.08 -7.01 2.03
CA SER A 22 33.00 -8.16 2.94
C SER A 22 32.34 -7.82 4.28
N GLU A 23 32.70 -6.68 4.87
CA GLU A 23 32.09 -6.19 6.11
C GLU A 23 30.61 -5.87 5.90
N LEU A 24 30.29 -5.21 4.78
CA LEU A 24 28.92 -4.90 4.39
C LEU A 24 28.10 -6.17 4.19
N ALA A 25 28.63 -7.18 3.49
CA ALA A 25 27.97 -8.47 3.33
C ALA A 25 27.73 -9.17 4.68
N SER A 26 28.71 -9.11 5.59
CA SER A 26 28.56 -9.64 6.94
C SER A 26 27.44 -8.94 7.71
N ILE A 27 27.38 -7.61 7.67
CA ILE A 27 26.33 -6.82 8.34
C ILE A 27 24.96 -7.25 7.81
N PHE A 28 24.76 -7.26 6.49
CA PHE A 28 23.47 -7.63 5.90
C PHE A 28 23.09 -9.09 6.16
N SER A 29 24.06 -10.02 6.24
CA SER A 29 23.78 -11.42 6.58
C SER A 29 23.28 -11.59 8.02
N SER A 30 23.74 -10.72 8.93
CA SER A 30 23.33 -10.73 10.34
C SER A 30 22.12 -9.85 10.63
N ALA A 31 21.78 -8.94 9.72
CA ALA A 31 20.71 -7.97 9.93
C ALA A 31 19.34 -8.68 9.88
N PRO A 32 18.46 -8.43 10.86
CA PRO A 32 17.15 -9.02 10.82
C PRO A 32 16.32 -8.41 9.70
N PRO A 33 15.33 -9.14 9.15
CA PRO A 33 14.41 -8.58 8.18
C PRO A 33 13.67 -7.39 8.79
N PRO A 34 13.30 -6.38 7.99
CA PRO A 34 12.59 -5.21 8.48
C PRO A 34 11.25 -5.63 9.11
N PRO A 35 10.71 -4.88 10.08
CA PRO A 35 9.53 -5.27 10.85
C PRO A 35 8.31 -5.56 9.97
N GLN A 36 8.16 -4.78 8.89
CA GLN A 36 7.13 -4.98 7.86
C GLN A 36 7.22 -6.37 7.23
N LEU A 37 8.43 -6.88 6.99
CA LEU A 37 8.69 -8.19 6.41
C LEU A 37 8.83 -9.29 7.44
N ARG A 38 9.15 -9.02 8.71
CA ARG A 38 9.37 -10.06 9.72
C ARG A 38 8.09 -10.85 10.00
N GLN A 39 6.95 -10.16 10.08
CA GLN A 39 5.63 -10.80 10.16
C GLN A 39 5.17 -11.35 8.79
N GLN A 40 5.53 -10.66 7.70
CA GLN A 40 5.20 -11.05 6.34
C GLN A 40 5.93 -12.34 5.92
N LEU A 41 7.16 -12.62 6.36
CA LEU A 41 7.85 -13.86 5.97
C LEU A 41 7.17 -15.13 6.50
N GLN A 42 6.33 -15.01 7.53
CA GLN A 42 5.45 -16.10 7.99
C GLN A 42 4.08 -16.09 7.27
N ASN A 43 3.61 -14.94 6.74
CA ASN A 43 2.23 -14.73 6.30
C ASN A 43 2.05 -14.05 4.93
N ILE A 44 3.07 -13.88 4.08
CA ILE A 44 2.91 -13.52 2.65
C ILE A 44 2.44 -14.77 1.93
N HIS A 45 1.22 -15.16 2.21
CA HIS A 45 0.40 -15.77 1.19
C HIS A 45 -0.37 -14.61 0.58
N ALA A 46 -0.29 -14.44 -0.74
CA ALA A 46 -1.32 -13.67 -1.43
C ALA A 46 -2.70 -14.24 -1.05
N ASN A 47 -3.80 -13.55 -1.38
CA ASN A 47 -5.14 -14.15 -1.19
C ASN A 47 -5.09 -15.60 -1.70
N GLU A 48 -5.62 -16.54 -0.93
CA GLU A 48 -5.52 -17.97 -1.22
C GLU A 48 -5.91 -18.29 -2.68
N ARG A 49 -6.85 -17.54 -3.24
CA ARG A 49 -7.24 -17.61 -4.66
C ARG A 49 -6.10 -17.26 -5.63
N VAL A 50 -5.34 -16.22 -5.32
CA VAL A 50 -4.18 -15.77 -6.10
C VAL A 50 -3.02 -16.75 -5.97
N VAL A 51 -2.79 -17.28 -4.75
CA VAL A 51 -1.76 -18.30 -4.51
C VAL A 51 -2.12 -19.60 -5.24
N GLY A 52 -3.39 -20.02 -5.18
CA GLY A 52 -3.91 -21.16 -5.93
C GLY A 52 -3.72 -21.00 -7.43
N ALA A 53 -4.17 -19.88 -8.00
CA ALA A 53 -4.01 -19.60 -9.43
C ALA A 53 -2.54 -19.56 -9.88
N TRP A 54 -1.64 -18.98 -9.08
CA TRP A 54 -0.21 -18.96 -9.39
C TRP A 54 0.41 -20.36 -9.32
N ARG A 55 0.04 -21.16 -8.32
CA ARG A 55 0.50 -22.54 -8.14
C ARG A 55 0.07 -23.45 -9.29
N GLU A 56 -1.19 -23.36 -9.70
CA GLU A 56 -1.73 -24.05 -10.89
C GLU A 56 -0.95 -23.69 -12.16
N LYS A 57 -0.64 -22.41 -12.36
CA LYS A 57 0.11 -21.93 -13.52
C LYS A 57 1.61 -22.26 -13.48
N THR A 58 2.18 -22.49 -12.30
CA THR A 58 3.62 -22.79 -12.12
C THR A 58 3.91 -24.27 -11.87
N GLY A 59 2.90 -25.13 -11.90
CA GLY A 59 3.05 -26.59 -11.70
C GLY A 59 3.41 -26.98 -10.26
N ARG A 60 3.25 -26.08 -9.28
CA ARG A 60 3.40 -26.39 -7.86
C ARG A 60 2.02 -26.82 -7.35
N GLY A 61 1.85 -28.07 -6.94
CA GLY A 61 0.54 -28.64 -6.59
C GLY A 61 -0.29 -27.87 -5.53
N PRO A 62 -1.59 -28.22 -5.39
CA PRO A 62 -2.54 -27.50 -4.54
C PRO A 62 -2.23 -27.64 -3.05
N VAL A 63 -2.51 -26.58 -2.27
CA VAL A 63 -2.45 -26.60 -0.79
C VAL A 63 -3.87 -26.74 -0.25
N GLN A 64 -4.05 -27.58 0.77
CA GLN A 64 -5.31 -27.73 1.47
C GLN A 64 -5.61 -26.47 2.29
N ALA A 65 -6.67 -25.76 1.90
CA ALA A 65 -7.22 -24.61 2.59
C ALA A 65 -7.86 -25.04 3.92
N THR A 66 -7.28 -24.67 5.06
CA THR A 66 -8.01 -24.66 6.32
C THR A 66 -8.70 -23.31 6.45
N SER A 67 -9.97 -23.27 6.06
CA SER A 67 -10.83 -22.10 6.18
C SER A 67 -10.92 -21.62 7.64
N GLY A 68 -10.31 -20.49 7.92
CA GLY A 68 -10.47 -19.75 9.16
C GLY A 68 -11.27 -18.47 8.91
N ASP A 69 -12.56 -18.61 8.63
CA ASP A 69 -13.50 -17.48 8.71
C ASP A 69 -13.63 -17.10 10.19
N ASN A 70 -12.97 -16.02 10.59
CA ASN A 70 -13.30 -15.32 11.82
C ASN A 70 -13.20 -13.82 11.60
N LYS A 71 -14.36 -13.23 11.29
CA LYS A 71 -14.66 -11.82 11.53
C LYS A 71 -14.66 -11.60 13.05
N LYS A 72 -13.49 -11.62 13.67
CA LYS A 72 -13.25 -11.20 15.05
C LYS A 72 -12.31 -10.01 15.00
N ASP A 73 -12.73 -8.94 15.67
CA ASP A 73 -11.96 -7.76 16.07
C ASP A 73 -10.46 -7.91 15.75
N SER A 74 -10.04 -7.40 14.58
CA SER A 74 -8.75 -7.75 13.95
C SER A 74 -7.52 -7.20 14.67
N ARG A 75 -7.70 -6.64 15.88
CA ARG A 75 -6.65 -6.08 16.72
C ARG A 75 -5.72 -7.21 17.17
N ARG A 76 -4.64 -7.39 16.41
CA ARG A 76 -3.52 -8.22 16.82
C ARG A 76 -2.89 -7.57 18.04
N ILE A 77 -2.89 -8.26 19.17
CA ILE A 77 -2.03 -7.89 20.30
C ILE A 77 -0.60 -8.12 19.81
N PRO A 78 0.24 -7.07 19.71
CA PRO A 78 1.63 -7.27 19.31
C PRO A 78 2.29 -8.20 20.31
N GLU A 79 3.04 -9.17 19.81
CA GLU A 79 3.88 -10.00 20.67
C GLU A 79 5.08 -9.15 21.13
N ALA A 80 5.72 -9.53 22.24
CA ALA A 80 6.87 -8.78 22.80
C ALA A 80 8.07 -8.70 21.82
N GLU A 81 8.04 -9.51 20.76
CA GLU A 81 9.05 -9.62 19.71
C GLU A 81 8.69 -8.81 18.46
N ASP A 82 7.52 -8.18 18.44
CA ASP A 82 7.14 -7.25 17.38
C ASP A 82 7.87 -5.90 17.56
N ASP A 83 8.38 -5.36 16.47
CA ASP A 83 9.08 -4.07 16.44
C ASP A 83 8.20 -2.98 15.80
N CYS A 84 8.25 -1.78 16.36
CA CYS A 84 7.58 -0.61 15.79
C CYS A 84 8.23 -0.20 14.44
N PRO A 85 7.45 0.00 13.36
CA PRO A 85 7.99 0.27 12.03
C PRO A 85 8.57 1.69 11.87
N ILE A 86 8.37 2.54 12.88
CA ILE A 86 8.86 3.92 12.89
C ILE A 86 10.22 4.00 13.59
N CYS A 87 10.36 3.42 14.80
CA CYS A 87 11.58 3.51 15.59
C CYS A 87 12.46 2.26 15.57
N TYR A 88 11.97 1.12 15.08
CA TYR A 88 12.66 -0.18 15.09
C TYR A 88 13.02 -0.68 16.50
N ASP A 89 12.27 -0.25 17.52
CA ASP A 89 12.36 -0.79 18.89
C ASP A 89 11.18 -1.73 19.17
N LYS A 90 11.37 -2.61 20.17
CA LYS A 90 10.37 -3.59 20.61
C LYS A 90 9.09 -2.92 21.12
N MET A 91 7.98 -3.61 20.94
CA MET A 91 6.63 -3.15 21.29
C MET A 91 6.24 -3.41 22.75
N ASN A 92 7.20 -3.38 23.68
CA ASN A 92 7.05 -3.76 25.09
C ASN A 92 6.64 -2.60 26.02
N GLU A 93 6.64 -1.35 25.54
CA GLU A 93 6.42 -0.15 26.37
C GLU A 93 4.99 0.40 26.20
N ASN A 94 4.05 -0.27 26.88
CA ASN A 94 2.77 0.12 27.50
C ASN A 94 1.77 1.12 26.86
N VAL A 95 2.09 1.91 25.81
CA VAL A 95 1.11 2.80 25.16
C VAL A 95 1.18 2.69 23.64
N LEU A 96 0.21 1.97 23.09
CA LEU A 96 0.14 1.60 21.68
C LEU A 96 -1.10 2.20 21.04
N ASP A 97 -0.96 2.67 19.81
CA ASP A 97 -2.06 3.06 18.93
C ASP A 97 -2.26 1.98 17.86
N TRP A 98 -3.49 1.53 17.67
CA TRP A 98 -3.84 0.47 16.73
C TRP A 98 -4.45 1.02 15.44
N CYS A 99 -4.11 0.39 14.32
CA CYS A 99 -4.79 0.63 13.06
C CYS A 99 -6.12 -0.13 13.01
N VAL A 100 -7.22 0.55 12.67
CA VAL A 100 -8.54 -0.09 12.47
C VAL A 100 -8.56 -1.01 11.24
N GLY A 101 -7.75 -0.70 10.21
CA GLY A 101 -7.75 -1.46 8.95
C GLY A 101 -6.98 -2.77 9.00
N CYS A 102 -5.75 -2.76 9.54
CA CYS A 102 -4.90 -3.96 9.61
C CYS A 102 -4.69 -4.51 11.01
N GLY A 103 -5.19 -3.85 12.06
CA GLY A 103 -5.07 -4.33 13.44
C GLY A 103 -3.69 -4.23 14.06
N ASN A 104 -2.65 -3.88 13.29
CA ASN A 104 -1.29 -3.70 13.79
C ASN A 104 -1.16 -2.42 14.63
N ALA A 105 -0.25 -2.47 15.59
CA ALA A 105 -0.01 -1.38 16.52
C ALA A 105 1.27 -0.60 16.20
N VAL A 106 1.36 0.61 16.75
CA VAL A 106 2.53 1.50 16.71
C VAL A 106 2.62 2.23 18.05
N HIS A 107 3.83 2.53 18.56
CA HIS A 107 3.97 3.35 19.77
C HIS A 107 3.27 4.71 19.60
N LYS A 108 2.54 5.15 20.63
CA LYS A 108 1.80 6.42 20.59
C LYS A 108 2.68 7.63 20.29
N GLU A 109 3.89 7.66 20.83
CA GLU A 109 4.87 8.74 20.58
C GLU A 109 5.34 8.76 19.12
N CYS A 110 5.68 7.58 18.60
CA CYS A 110 6.06 7.42 17.19
C CYS A 110 4.90 7.83 16.27
N TRP A 111 3.67 7.46 16.63
CA TRP A 111 2.48 7.83 15.88
C TRP A 111 2.19 9.33 15.94
N GLY A 112 2.39 9.97 17.09
CA GLY A 112 2.29 11.43 17.23
C GLY A 112 3.25 12.16 16.30
N THR A 113 4.51 11.73 16.27
CA THR A 113 5.53 12.29 15.37
C THR A 113 5.16 12.09 13.89
N TRP A 114 4.64 10.91 13.55
CA TRP A 114 4.15 10.61 12.19
C TRP A 114 3.01 11.54 11.76
N LYS A 115 2.03 11.79 12.64
CA LYS A 115 0.94 12.75 12.36
C LYS A 115 1.47 14.14 12.09
N THR A 116 2.34 14.66 12.97
CA THR A 116 2.88 16.02 12.84
C THR A 116 3.68 16.18 11.55
N THR A 117 4.55 15.22 11.22
CA THR A 117 5.37 15.27 10.01
C THR A 117 4.54 15.12 8.73
N THR A 118 3.55 14.23 8.72
CA THR A 118 2.65 14.03 7.58
C THR A 118 1.78 15.26 7.33
N ALA A 119 1.25 15.87 8.39
CA ALA A 119 0.47 17.12 8.31
C ALA A 119 1.31 18.28 7.77
N ARG A 120 2.56 18.42 8.22
CA ARG A 120 3.50 19.43 7.69
C ARG A 120 3.80 19.24 6.20
N GLN A 121 3.76 18.00 5.72
CA GLN A 121 3.95 17.67 4.30
C GLN A 121 2.66 17.79 3.47
N GLY A 122 1.52 18.12 4.08
CA GLY A 122 0.22 18.19 3.38
C GLY A 122 -0.27 16.85 2.84
N LYS A 123 0.23 15.72 3.35
CA LYS A 123 -0.14 14.37 2.90
C LYS A 123 -1.30 13.81 3.72
N PRO A 124 -2.11 12.89 3.15
CA PRO A 124 -3.13 12.20 3.91
C PRO A 124 -2.50 11.28 4.97
N LEU A 125 -3.11 11.25 6.16
CA LEU A 125 -2.67 10.38 7.25
C LEU A 125 -2.99 8.92 6.90
N THR A 126 -1.95 8.13 6.65
CA THR A 126 -2.05 6.71 6.28
C THR A 126 -1.27 5.84 7.27
N CYS A 127 -1.73 4.60 7.44
CA CYS A 127 -1.10 3.59 8.29
C CYS A 127 0.28 3.19 7.73
N VAL A 128 1.31 3.13 8.58
CA VAL A 128 2.68 2.73 8.18
C VAL A 128 2.73 1.27 7.72
N TRP A 129 1.83 0.42 8.23
CA TRP A 129 1.77 -1.00 7.89
C TRP A 129 1.07 -1.26 6.56
N CYS A 130 -0.20 -0.86 6.45
CA CYS A 130 -1.06 -1.21 5.30
C CYS A 130 -1.36 -0.05 4.35
N ARG A 131 -0.90 1.17 4.64
CA ARG A 131 -1.18 2.40 3.89
C ARG A 131 -2.67 2.79 3.80
N ALA A 132 -3.56 2.10 4.51
CA ALA A 132 -4.97 2.50 4.62
C ALA A 132 -5.10 3.87 5.30
N PRO A 133 -6.14 4.67 4.97
CA PRO A 133 -6.40 5.94 5.64
C PRO A 133 -6.63 5.72 7.14
N TRP A 134 -6.02 6.55 7.97
CA TRP A 134 -6.11 6.40 9.42
C TRP A 134 -7.35 7.11 9.96
N THR A 135 -8.43 6.36 10.19
CA THR A 135 -9.64 6.89 10.83
C THR A 135 -9.43 6.98 12.34
N VAL A 136 -9.31 8.18 12.88
CA VAL A 136 -9.39 8.40 14.34
C VAL A 136 -10.87 8.38 14.70
N ALA A 137 -11.27 7.52 15.64
CA ALA A 137 -12.62 7.53 16.21
C ALA A 137 -12.82 8.78 17.10
N GLY A 138 -12.87 9.96 16.50
CA GLY A 138 -13.47 11.17 17.07
C GLY A 138 -14.90 11.32 16.55
N PRO A 139 -15.76 12.12 17.20
CA PRO A 139 -17.12 12.33 16.73
C PRO A 139 -17.07 12.82 15.29
N SER A 140 -17.68 12.03 14.41
CA SER A 140 -17.71 12.22 12.96
C SER A 140 -18.24 13.61 12.62
N THR A 141 -17.32 14.52 12.29
CA THR A 141 -17.66 15.71 11.52
C THR A 141 -17.01 15.58 10.16
N SER A 142 -17.87 15.45 9.15
CA SER A 142 -17.65 15.71 7.72
C SER A 142 -16.84 14.65 6.95
N ASN A 143 -17.25 14.14 5.79
CA ASN A 143 -18.43 14.37 4.98
C ASN A 143 -18.69 13.04 4.26
N ASN A 144 -19.84 12.43 4.52
CA ASN A 144 -20.38 11.41 3.62
C ASN A 144 -20.81 12.13 2.35
N ASN A 145 -19.87 12.36 1.43
CA ASN A 145 -20.21 12.36 0.02
C ASN A 145 -19.99 10.93 -0.47
N SER A 146 -20.84 10.03 0.02
CA SER A 146 -20.95 8.65 -0.43
C SER A 146 -21.77 8.54 -1.72
N ASP A 147 -22.09 9.66 -2.35
CA ASP A 147 -22.71 9.70 -3.66
C ASP A 147 -21.59 9.63 -4.73
N SER A 148 -21.64 8.56 -5.52
CA SER A 148 -20.79 8.25 -6.69
C SER A 148 -19.53 7.39 -6.50
N ILE A 149 -19.59 6.31 -5.69
CA ILE A 149 -18.75 5.11 -5.93
C ILE A 149 -19.49 4.07 -6.80
N TYR A 150 -20.66 4.43 -7.35
CA TYR A 150 -21.43 3.62 -8.30
C TYR A 150 -21.76 4.39 -9.59
N ALA A 151 -20.74 4.93 -10.24
CA ALA A 151 -20.79 5.25 -11.66
C ALA A 151 -19.66 4.41 -12.30
N SER A 152 -19.89 3.35 -13.06
CA SER A 152 -21.05 2.93 -13.85
C SER A 152 -20.91 1.42 -13.98
N ARG A 153 -21.92 0.65 -13.58
CA ARG A 153 -22.01 -0.73 -14.09
C ARG A 153 -22.33 -0.59 -15.56
N GLU A 154 -21.34 -0.86 -16.42
CA GLU A 154 -21.63 -1.08 -17.84
C GLU A 154 -22.53 -2.33 -17.93
N ASP A 155 -23.43 -2.35 -18.92
CA ASP A 155 -24.52 -3.34 -19.09
C ASP A 155 -24.02 -4.81 -19.18
N GLU A 156 -22.70 -4.98 -19.26
CA GLU A 156 -22.02 -6.25 -19.54
C GLU A 156 -21.14 -6.72 -18.35
N GLY A 157 -21.22 -6.03 -17.20
CA GLY A 157 -20.60 -6.49 -15.95
C GLY A 157 -19.09 -6.26 -15.82
N TYR A 158 -18.47 -5.57 -16.77
CA TYR A 158 -17.06 -5.19 -16.66
C TYR A 158 -16.87 -4.06 -15.65
N LEU A 159 -15.88 -4.24 -14.77
CA LEU A 159 -15.57 -3.30 -13.71
C LEU A 159 -14.25 -2.60 -14.02
N ASN A 160 -14.31 -1.28 -14.23
CA ASN A 160 -13.14 -0.47 -14.56
C ASN A 160 -12.20 -0.33 -13.35
N LEU A 161 -11.04 -1.01 -13.38
CA LEU A 161 -10.03 -0.97 -12.31
C LEU A 161 -9.26 0.35 -12.22
N GLY A 162 -9.36 1.20 -13.26
CA GLY A 162 -8.72 2.52 -13.30
C GLY A 162 -9.26 3.49 -12.24
N SER A 163 -10.53 3.35 -11.86
CA SER A 163 -11.14 4.18 -10.80
C SER A 163 -10.71 3.75 -9.39
N ILE A 164 -10.31 2.48 -9.21
CA ILE A 164 -9.92 1.91 -7.91
C ILE A 164 -8.47 2.26 -7.54
N SER A 165 -7.61 2.50 -8.53
CA SER A 165 -6.16 2.66 -8.32
C SER A 165 -5.73 4.02 -7.75
N GLY A 166 -6.67 4.81 -7.20
CA GLY A 166 -6.43 6.01 -6.38
C GLY A 166 -5.74 7.19 -7.09
N SER A 167 -5.29 7.00 -8.33
CA SER A 167 -4.59 7.99 -9.16
C SER A 167 -5.52 8.83 -10.02
N GLY A 168 -6.85 8.61 -9.93
CA GLY A 168 -7.84 9.40 -10.67
C GLY A 168 -7.59 9.36 -12.18
N ALA A 169 -7.14 8.23 -12.72
CA ALA A 169 -6.87 8.09 -14.14
C ALA A 169 -8.15 8.40 -14.93
N SER A 170 -8.08 9.40 -15.81
CA SER A 170 -9.20 9.80 -16.68
C SER A 170 -9.66 8.59 -17.51
N PRO A 171 -10.98 8.39 -17.68
CA PRO A 171 -11.50 7.40 -18.64
C PRO A 171 -11.14 7.77 -20.08
N VAL A 172 -10.87 9.05 -20.34
CA VAL A 172 -10.51 9.56 -21.66
C VAL A 172 -9.02 9.37 -21.89
N ARG A 173 -8.68 8.61 -22.94
CA ARG A 173 -7.28 8.43 -23.39
C ARG A 173 -6.67 9.79 -23.74
N ASP A 174 -5.53 10.08 -23.16
CA ASP A 174 -4.74 11.24 -23.57
C ASP A 174 -4.18 11.01 -24.98
N THR A 175 -4.58 11.89 -25.91
CA THR A 175 -4.11 11.90 -27.31
C THR A 175 -3.24 13.11 -27.61
N SER A 176 -2.89 13.91 -26.59
CA SER A 176 -2.09 15.13 -26.75
C SER A 176 -0.71 14.87 -27.35
N THR A 177 -0.14 13.69 -27.09
CA THR A 177 1.18 13.26 -27.57
C THR A 177 1.16 12.53 -28.92
N TYR A 178 -0.03 12.22 -29.46
CA TYR A 178 -0.14 11.57 -30.76
C TYR A 178 0.20 12.55 -31.89
N TYR A 179 0.90 12.05 -32.91
CA TYR A 179 1.17 12.82 -34.12
C TYR A 179 -0.13 12.99 -34.92
N HIS A 180 -0.71 14.18 -34.89
CA HIS A 180 -2.01 14.50 -35.53
C HIS A 180 -1.93 14.82 -37.03
N GLY A 181 -0.78 14.54 -37.67
CA GLY A 181 -0.57 14.79 -39.09
C GLY A 181 -0.67 16.27 -39.50
N PRO A 182 -0.51 16.58 -40.80
CA PRO A 182 -0.43 17.96 -41.29
C PRO A 182 -1.78 18.69 -41.40
N ARG A 183 -2.90 18.12 -40.95
CA ARG A 183 -4.25 18.68 -41.13
C ARG A 183 -4.95 19.03 -39.82
N ARG A 184 -4.24 19.69 -38.91
CA ARG A 184 -4.86 20.32 -37.75
C ARG A 184 -5.65 21.56 -38.20
N GLY A 185 -6.99 21.52 -38.13
CA GLY A 185 -7.83 22.72 -38.22
C GLY A 185 -8.49 23.05 -39.57
N GLN A 186 -8.53 22.15 -40.55
CA GLN A 186 -9.38 22.37 -41.73
C GLN A 186 -10.74 21.68 -41.58
N ASN A 187 -11.79 22.49 -41.38
CA ASN A 187 -13.17 22.07 -41.55
C ASN A 187 -13.36 21.55 -42.98
N SER A 188 -13.46 20.23 -43.14
CA SER A 188 -13.88 19.63 -44.40
C SER A 188 -15.40 19.80 -44.53
N TYR A 189 -15.83 20.94 -45.10
CA TYR A 189 -17.16 21.03 -45.70
C TYR A 189 -17.22 20.02 -46.84
N GLY A 190 -18.04 18.97 -46.70
CA GLY A 190 -18.21 18.02 -47.80
C GLY A 190 -18.99 16.76 -47.49
N TYR A 191 -20.29 16.88 -47.22
CA TYR A 191 -21.30 16.14 -48.00
C TYR A 191 -22.70 16.74 -47.76
N SER A 192 -23.14 17.58 -48.70
CA SER A 192 -24.55 17.92 -48.83
C SER A 192 -25.34 16.66 -49.19
N ARG A 193 -26.03 16.05 -48.24
CA ARG A 193 -27.18 15.21 -48.58
C ARG A 193 -28.34 16.14 -48.93
N ARG A 194 -28.48 16.39 -50.24
CA ARG A 194 -29.76 16.81 -50.84
C ARG A 194 -30.82 15.77 -50.44
N GLY A 195 -31.94 16.24 -49.89
CA GLY A 195 -33.02 15.40 -49.41
C GLY A 195 -33.86 14.78 -50.52
N PHE A 196 -34.81 13.93 -50.11
CA PHE A 196 -36.07 13.73 -50.81
C PHE A 196 -37.16 13.40 -49.77
N TYR A 197 -38.26 14.14 -49.85
CA TYR A 197 -39.54 13.83 -49.22
C TYR A 197 -40.18 12.63 -49.94
N MET A 198 -40.68 11.66 -49.17
CA MET A 198 -42.07 11.16 -49.20
C MET A 198 -42.27 10.16 -48.06
#